data_AF-A0A7S3URV9-F1
#
_entry.id   AF-A0A7S3URV9-F1
#
_cell.length_a   1.000
_cell.length_b   1.000
_cell.length_c   1.000
_cell.angle_alpha   90.00
_cell.angle_beta   90.00
_cell.angle_gamma   90.00
#
_symmetry.space_group_name_H-M   'P 1'
#
loop_
_entity.id
_entity.type
_entity.pdbx_description
1 polymer ?
#
loop_
_entity_poly.entity_id
_entity_poly.type
_entity_poly.pdbx_seq_one_letter_code
_entity_poly.pdbx_strand_id
1 'polypeptide(L)'
;CLLISVAILAQDQLATRCFALKASQRRTMSFHRAMAKYFAGRTQQTTPHIIKYCQPQENQLQAFRRQVLAPAWFAVFKGPMEKWEYMRSVATMRNYGIMADDATNCRNHIFERAMELLPEDIKTHRYRRAMRACEFS
;
A
#
# COMPACT_ATOMS: atom_id res chain seq x y z
N CYS A 1 33.17 -40.92 43.00
CA CYS A 1 32.07 -40.05 43.45
C CYS A 1 32.52 -38.61 43.79
N LEU A 2 33.71 -38.39 44.37
CA LEU A 2 34.18 -37.03 44.75
C LEU A 2 34.43 -36.06 43.58
N LEU A 3 34.85 -36.55 42.40
CA LEU A 3 35.16 -35.70 41.24
C LEU A 3 33.92 -35.08 40.58
N ILE A 4 32.76 -35.74 40.68
CA ILE A 4 31.50 -35.27 40.07
C ILE A 4 30.92 -34.12 40.89
N SER A 5 31.01 -34.18 42.22
CA SER A 5 30.51 -33.12 43.11
C SER A 5 31.27 -31.80 42.97
N VAL A 6 32.58 -31.83 42.68
CA VAL A 6 33.39 -30.61 42.48
C VAL A 6 33.04 -29.92 41.15
N ALA A 7 32.76 -30.70 40.10
CA ALA A 7 32.38 -30.16 38.79
C ALA A 7 31.01 -29.45 38.82
N ILE A 8 30.05 -29.99 39.57
CA ILE A 8 28.71 -29.38 39.75
C ILE A 8 28.83 -28.06 40.53
N LEU A 9 29.63 -28.05 41.61
CA LEU A 9 29.87 -26.83 42.39
C LEU A 9 30.55 -25.73 41.55
N ALA A 10 31.46 -26.10 40.64
CA ALA A 10 32.12 -25.14 39.75
C ALA A 10 31.19 -24.55 38.68
N GLN A 11 30.23 -25.34 38.17
CA GLN A 11 29.21 -24.86 37.23
C GLN A 11 28.24 -23.86 37.88
N ASP A 12 27.82 -24.10 39.12
CA ASP A 12 26.94 -23.19 39.85
C ASP A 12 27.60 -21.84 40.16
N GLN A 13 28.91 -21.84 40.46
CA GLN A 13 29.68 -20.61 40.73
C GLN A 13 29.89 -19.76 39.46
N LEU A 14 30.00 -20.40 38.28
CA LEU A 14 30.08 -19.69 37.00
C LEU A 14 28.72 -19.11 36.59
N ALA A 15 27.63 -19.85 36.81
CA ALA A 15 26.26 -19.38 36.52
C ALA A 15 25.88 -18.17 37.38
N THR A 16 26.24 -18.16 38.67
CA THR A 16 26.00 -17.00 39.56
C THR A 16 26.81 -15.77 39.15
N ARG A 17 28.06 -15.95 38.69
CA ARG A 17 28.89 -14.84 38.19
C ARG A 17 28.34 -14.22 36.89
N CYS A 18 27.83 -15.03 35.96
CA CYS A 18 27.17 -14.52 34.74
C CYS A 18 25.87 -13.76 35.06
N PHE A 19 25.10 -14.20 36.06
CA PHE A 19 23.90 -13.49 36.51
C PHE A 19 24.24 -12.15 37.19
N ALA A 20 25.30 -12.10 38.01
CA ALA A 20 25.74 -10.89 38.66
C ALA A 20 26.21 -9.80 37.67
N LEU A 21 26.87 -10.20 36.57
CA LEU A 21 27.27 -9.27 35.51
C LEU A 21 26.07 -8.72 34.71
N LYS A 22 25.01 -9.51 34.53
CA LYS A 22 23.75 -9.01 33.93
C LYS A 22 22.99 -8.04 34.84
N ALA A 23 23.14 -8.16 36.16
CA ALA A 23 22.50 -7.26 37.13
C ALA A 23 23.23 -5.91 37.27
N SER A 24 24.54 -5.87 37.00
CA SER A 24 25.39 -4.67 37.14
C SER A 24 25.21 -3.64 36.04
N GLN A 25 24.66 -4.00 34.87
CA GLN A 25 24.46 -3.07 33.77
C GLN A 25 23.08 -2.38 33.81
N ARG A 26 22.73 -1.81 34.97
CA ARG A 26 21.70 -0.75 35.05
C ARG A 26 22.27 0.52 34.43
N ARG A 27 22.38 0.54 33.10
CA ARG A 27 22.53 1.77 32.33
C ARG A 27 21.30 2.62 32.62
N THR A 28 21.51 3.82 33.15
CA THR A 28 20.54 4.91 33.08
C THR A 28 20.00 4.95 31.65
N MET A 29 18.69 4.73 31.50
CA MET A 29 18.07 4.73 30.18
C MET A 29 18.27 6.13 29.62
N SER A 30 18.95 6.25 28.47
CA SER A 30 19.12 7.55 27.82
C SER A 30 17.74 8.20 27.64
N PHE A 31 17.67 9.52 27.79
CA PHE A 31 16.41 10.27 27.70
C PHE A 31 15.59 9.87 26.47
N HIS A 32 16.25 9.75 25.30
CA HIS A 32 15.62 9.28 24.06
C HIS A 32 15.03 7.87 24.17
N ARG A 33 15.65 6.95 24.92
CA ARG A 33 15.13 5.59 25.11
C ARG A 33 13.93 5.56 26.06
N ALA A 34 13.91 6.41 27.08
CA ALA A 34 12.75 6.56 27.97
C ALA A 34 11.58 7.20 27.21
N MET A 35 11.85 8.25 26.43
CA MET A 35 10.88 8.94 25.61
C MET A 35 10.32 8.03 24.51
N ALA A 36 11.16 7.25 23.83
CA ALA A 36 10.72 6.27 22.83
C ALA A 36 9.82 5.18 23.43
N LYS A 37 10.12 4.70 24.65
CA LYS A 37 9.26 3.75 25.37
C LYS A 37 7.90 4.34 25.72
N TYR A 38 7.86 5.61 26.12
CA TYR A 38 6.61 6.31 26.41
C TYR A 38 5.72 6.43 25.17
N PHE A 39 6.30 6.86 24.04
CA PHE A 39 5.55 6.95 22.78
C PHE A 39 5.14 5.58 22.24
N ALA A 40 6.01 4.57 22.30
CA ALA A 40 5.69 3.20 21.89
C ALA A 40 4.57 2.57 22.74
N GLY A 41 4.53 2.85 24.05
CA GLY A 41 3.44 2.41 24.92
C GLY A 41 2.11 3.11 24.61
N ARG A 42 2.17 4.38 24.20
CA ARG A 42 0.98 5.18 23.85
C ARG A 42 0.44 4.85 22.46
N THR A 43 1.30 4.53 21.49
CA THR A 43 0.87 4.07 20.15
C THR A 43 0.26 2.67 20.16
N GLN A 44 0.62 1.81 21.11
CA GLN A 44 -0.03 0.50 21.29
C GLN A 44 -1.46 0.59 21.86
N GLN A 45 -1.80 1.69 22.54
CA GLN A 45 -3.17 1.92 23.05
C GLN A 45 -4.11 2.44 21.96
N THR A 46 -3.57 3.07 20.92
CA THR A 46 -4.30 3.31 19.68
C THR A 46 -4.23 2.06 18.82
N THR A 47 -5.05 1.04 19.15
CA THR A 47 -5.39 0.02 18.16
C THR A 47 -5.81 0.74 16.88
N PRO A 48 -5.15 0.53 15.73
CA PRO A 48 -5.67 1.06 14.49
C PRO A 48 -7.10 0.55 14.39
N HIS A 49 -8.06 1.46 14.28
CA HIS A 49 -9.42 1.11 13.91
C HIS A 49 -9.32 0.50 12.51
N ILE A 50 -9.11 -0.82 12.46
CA ILE A 50 -9.28 -1.59 11.24
C ILE A 50 -10.76 -1.44 10.96
N ILE A 51 -11.09 -0.60 9.97
CA ILE A 51 -12.45 -0.47 9.47
C ILE A 51 -12.81 -1.86 8.95
N LYS A 52 -13.46 -2.66 9.79
CA LYS A 52 -14.10 -3.88 9.32
C LYS A 52 -15.24 -3.38 8.45
N TYR A 53 -15.12 -3.58 7.15
CA TYR A 53 -16.24 -3.41 6.23
C TYR A 53 -17.31 -4.43 6.66
N CYS A 54 -18.17 -4.06 7.61
CA CYS A 54 -19.39 -4.78 7.86
C CYS A 54 -20.18 -4.72 6.55
N GLN A 55 -20.31 -5.87 5.88
CA GLN A 55 -21.20 -5.94 4.73
C GLN A 55 -22.59 -5.60 5.25
N PRO A 56 -23.22 -4.52 4.76
CA PRO A 56 -24.56 -4.16 5.21
C PRO A 56 -25.49 -5.35 4.93
N GLN A 57 -26.35 -5.71 5.89
CA GLN A 57 -27.34 -6.76 5.64
C GLN A 57 -28.26 -6.29 4.51
N GLU A 58 -28.24 -7.02 3.40
CA GLU A 58 -29.01 -6.67 2.22
C GLU A 58 -30.48 -7.04 2.41
N ASN A 59 -31.36 -6.08 2.16
CA ASN A 59 -32.79 -6.34 2.04
C ASN A 59 -33.06 -7.22 0.80
N GLN A 60 -34.10 -8.06 0.82
CA GLN A 60 -34.44 -8.94 -0.32
C GLN A 60 -34.63 -8.17 -1.64
N LEU A 61 -35.17 -6.95 -1.57
CA LEU A 61 -35.30 -6.07 -2.74
C LEU A 61 -33.95 -5.58 -3.28
N GLN A 62 -32.98 -5.33 -2.39
CA GLN A 62 -31.61 -4.98 -2.82
C GLN A 62 -30.94 -6.18 -3.48
N ALA A 63 -31.15 -7.39 -2.96
CA ALA A 63 -30.66 -8.62 -3.57
C ALA A 63 -31.27 -8.83 -4.97
N PHE A 64 -32.59 -8.67 -5.13
CA PHE A 64 -33.26 -8.78 -6.44
C PHE A 64 -32.75 -7.74 -7.44
N ARG A 65 -32.61 -6.48 -7.00
CA ARG A 65 -32.04 -5.42 -7.85
C ARG A 65 -30.64 -5.76 -8.32
N ARG A 66 -29.78 -6.26 -7.44
CA ARG A 66 -28.39 -6.61 -7.75
C ARG A 66 -28.30 -7.83 -8.68
N GLN A 67 -29.16 -8.83 -8.47
CA GLN A 67 -29.07 -10.10 -9.18
C GLN A 67 -29.78 -10.11 -10.54
N VAL A 68 -30.87 -9.35 -10.70
CA VAL A 68 -31.71 -9.41 -11.90
C VAL A 68 -31.69 -8.09 -12.65
N LEU A 69 -32.07 -7.00 -11.98
CA LEU A 69 -32.23 -5.72 -12.65
C LEU A 69 -30.89 -5.12 -13.09
N ALA A 70 -29.87 -5.18 -12.23
CA ALA A 70 -28.55 -4.64 -12.52
C ALA A 70 -27.92 -5.33 -13.75
N PRO A 71 -27.74 -6.66 -13.82
CA PRO A 71 -27.12 -7.28 -15.01
C PRO A 71 -27.94 -7.07 -16.28
N ALA A 72 -29.28 -7.08 -16.19
CA ALA A 72 -30.13 -6.78 -17.36
C ALA A 72 -29.92 -5.34 -17.85
N TRP A 73 -29.87 -4.36 -16.94
CA TRP A 73 -29.57 -2.97 -17.27
C TRP A 73 -28.16 -2.80 -17.85
N PHE A 74 -27.17 -3.49 -17.27
CA PHE A 74 -25.80 -3.47 -17.76
C PHE A 74 -25.70 -4.06 -19.17
N ALA A 75 -26.38 -5.16 -19.45
CA ALA A 75 -26.36 -5.80 -20.75
C ALA A 75 -27.03 -4.94 -21.84
N VAL A 76 -28.18 -4.31 -21.52
CA VAL A 76 -28.97 -3.58 -22.52
C VAL A 76 -28.46 -2.17 -22.76
N PHE A 77 -28.09 -1.45 -21.70
CA PHE A 77 -27.78 -0.02 -21.81
C PHE A 77 -26.31 0.27 -21.57
N LYS A 78 -25.79 -0.12 -20.40
CA LYS A 78 -24.45 0.31 -19.98
C LYS A 78 -23.35 -0.26 -20.87
N GLY A 79 -23.39 -1.55 -21.19
CA GLY A 79 -22.38 -2.22 -22.00
C GLY A 79 -22.26 -1.63 -23.41
N PRO A 80 -23.36 -1.49 -24.16
CA PRO A 80 -23.33 -0.83 -25.47
C PRO A 80 -22.86 0.62 -25.41
N MET A 81 -23.28 1.38 -24.39
CA MET A 81 -22.85 2.76 -24.18
C MET A 81 -21.34 2.83 -23.91
N GLU A 82 -20.82 2.06 -22.97
CA GLU A 82 -19.38 2.00 -22.64
C GLU A 82 -18.55 1.56 -23.86
N LYS A 83 -19.05 0.60 -24.65
CA LYS A 83 -18.39 0.19 -25.90
C LYS A 83 -18.34 1.33 -26.91
N TRP A 84 -19.44 2.07 -27.08
CA TRP A 84 -19.49 3.22 -27.98
C TRP A 84 -18.53 4.34 -27.51
N GLU A 85 -18.53 4.66 -26.22
CA GLU A 85 -17.62 5.64 -25.63
C GLU A 85 -16.15 5.24 -25.78
N TYR A 86 -15.84 3.96 -25.58
CA TYR A 86 -14.51 3.42 -25.81
C TYR A 86 -14.10 3.58 -27.28
N MET A 87 -14.93 3.16 -28.23
CA MET A 87 -14.62 3.28 -29.66
C MET A 87 -14.45 4.74 -30.08
N ARG A 88 -15.29 5.64 -29.57
CA ARG A 88 -15.19 7.09 -29.81
C ARG A 88 -13.87 7.64 -29.27
N SER A 89 -13.52 7.33 -28.02
CA SER A 89 -12.27 7.81 -27.41
C SER A 89 -11.05 7.30 -28.17
N VAL A 90 -11.03 6.03 -28.57
CA VAL A 90 -9.96 5.44 -29.38
C VAL A 90 -9.84 6.11 -30.75
N ALA A 91 -10.96 6.38 -31.42
CA ALA A 91 -10.94 7.10 -32.69
C ALA A 91 -10.37 8.51 -32.53
N THR A 92 -10.80 9.24 -31.50
CA THR A 92 -10.27 10.58 -31.19
C THR A 92 -8.76 10.54 -30.90
N MET A 93 -8.30 9.62 -30.06
CA MET A 93 -6.87 9.49 -29.74
C MET A 93 -6.02 9.14 -30.98
N ARG A 94 -6.54 8.27 -31.85
CA ARG A 94 -5.89 7.94 -33.13
C ARG A 94 -5.79 9.14 -34.06
N ASN A 95 -6.83 9.98 -34.13
CA ASN A 95 -6.82 11.18 -34.95
C ASN A 95 -5.74 12.18 -34.52
N TYR A 96 -5.51 12.33 -33.21
CA TYR A 96 -4.42 13.17 -32.68
C TYR A 96 -3.06 12.46 -32.63
N GLY A 97 -2.99 11.16 -32.95
CA GLY A 97 -1.75 10.37 -32.87
C GLY A 97 -1.21 10.19 -31.45
N ILE A 98 -2.06 10.29 -30.43
CA ILE A 98 -1.71 10.11 -29.01
C ILE A 98 -2.14 8.74 -28.49
N MET A 99 -1.49 8.31 -27.41
CA MET A 99 -1.88 7.10 -26.68
C MET A 99 -2.77 7.48 -25.49
N ALA A 100 -3.54 6.52 -24.98
CA ALA A 100 -4.42 6.74 -23.82
C ALA A 100 -3.66 7.25 -22.58
N ASP A 101 -2.46 6.72 -22.35
CA ASP A 101 -1.59 7.14 -21.25
C ASP A 101 -1.07 8.57 -21.41
N ASP A 102 -1.06 9.13 -22.64
CA ASP A 102 -0.64 10.51 -22.86
C ASP A 102 -1.73 11.50 -22.39
N ALA A 103 -3.01 11.11 -22.45
CA ALA A 103 -4.18 11.93 -22.10
C ALA A 103 -4.49 12.00 -20.59
N THR A 104 -3.79 11.22 -19.77
CA THR A 104 -3.99 11.20 -18.32
C THR A 104 -3.49 12.49 -17.66
N ASN A 105 -4.21 12.96 -16.65
CA ASN A 105 -3.85 14.17 -15.92
C ASN A 105 -2.55 13.99 -15.13
N CYS A 106 -1.53 14.78 -15.49
CA CYS A 106 -0.22 14.78 -14.84
C CYS A 106 -0.24 15.35 -13.41
N ARG A 107 -1.33 15.96 -12.93
CA ARG A 107 -1.42 16.53 -11.58
C ARG A 107 -1.64 15.50 -10.46
N ASN A 108 -1.80 14.23 -10.83
CA ASN A 108 -1.97 13.16 -9.85
C ASN A 108 -0.60 12.71 -9.34
N HIS A 109 -0.38 12.72 -8.02
CA HIS A 109 0.89 12.32 -7.39
C HIS A 109 1.38 10.93 -7.81
N ILE A 110 0.46 10.00 -8.13
CA ILE A 110 0.79 8.65 -8.62
C ILE A 110 1.41 8.74 -10.02
N PHE A 111 0.84 9.58 -10.88
CA PHE A 111 1.31 9.74 -12.26
C PHE A 111 2.64 10.48 -12.33
N GLU A 112 2.83 11.50 -11.49
CA GLU A 112 4.11 12.19 -11.37
C GLU A 112 5.22 11.21 -10.98
N ARG A 113 4.96 10.38 -9.95
CA ARG A 113 5.92 9.36 -9.53
C ARG A 113 6.16 8.29 -10.60
N ALA A 114 5.12 7.85 -11.29
CA ALA A 114 5.26 6.88 -12.38
C ALA A 114 6.08 7.46 -13.54
N MET A 115 5.89 8.75 -13.84
CA MET A 115 6.69 9.45 -14.84
C MET A 115 8.14 9.53 -14.41
N GLU A 116 8.47 9.86 -13.16
CA GLU A 116 9.86 9.87 -12.69
C GLU A 116 10.59 8.53 -12.93
N LEU A 117 9.90 7.42 -12.67
CA LEU A 117 10.43 6.06 -12.79
C LEU A 117 10.56 5.56 -14.24
N LEU A 118 9.90 6.22 -15.19
CA LEU A 118 9.93 5.82 -16.59
C LEU A 118 11.33 6.09 -17.21
N PRO A 119 11.84 5.21 -18.10
CA PRO A 119 13.07 5.49 -18.84
C PRO A 119 12.92 6.71 -19.76
N GLU A 120 14.04 7.40 -19.99
CA GLU A 120 14.07 8.70 -20.69
C GLU A 120 13.59 8.63 -22.14
N ASP A 121 13.85 7.51 -22.83
CA ASP A 121 13.39 7.29 -24.19
C ASP A 121 11.86 7.34 -24.29
N ILE A 122 11.16 6.67 -23.37
CA ILE A 122 9.69 6.62 -23.36
C ILE A 122 9.12 7.99 -23.02
N LYS A 123 9.73 8.73 -22.09
CA LYS A 123 9.34 10.11 -21.76
C LYS A 123 9.45 11.02 -22.98
N THR A 124 10.55 10.92 -23.71
CA THR A 124 10.81 11.71 -24.92
C THR A 124 9.79 11.40 -26.01
N HIS A 125 9.48 10.12 -26.24
CA HIS A 125 8.45 9.72 -27.21
C HIS A 125 7.05 10.21 -26.82
N ARG A 126 6.70 10.13 -25.54
CA ARG A 126 5.45 10.71 -25.00
C ARG A 126 5.38 12.21 -25.24
N TYR A 127 6.45 12.94 -24.89
CA TYR A 127 6.52 14.39 -25.11
C TYR A 127 6.32 14.75 -26.59
N ARG A 128 6.98 14.05 -27.52
CA ARG A 128 6.83 14.29 -28.97
C ARG A 128 5.40 14.02 -29.47
N ARG A 129 4.69 13.01 -28.94
CA ARG A 129 3.28 12.78 -29.29
C ARG A 129 2.39 13.89 -28.76
N ALA A 130 2.60 14.31 -27.52
CA ALA A 130 1.83 15.39 -26.90
C ALA A 130 2.02 16.73 -27.63
N MET A 131 3.25 17.08 -28.02
CA MET A 131 3.52 18.29 -28.80
C MET A 131 2.81 18.27 -30.16
N ARG A 132 2.90 17.17 -30.91
CA ARG A 132 2.17 17.01 -32.18
C ARG A 132 0.66 17.16 -31.99
N ALA A 133 0.11 16.55 -30.95
CA ALA A 133 -1.32 16.66 -30.66
C ALA A 133 -1.76 18.08 -30.32
N CYS A 134 -0.90 18.85 -29.64
CA CYS A 134 -1.12 20.27 -29.36
C CYS A 134 -1.13 21.13 -30.63
N GLU A 135 -0.35 20.76 -31.65
CA GLU A 135 -0.34 21.46 -32.95
C GLU A 135 -1.63 21.22 -33.76
N PHE A 136 -2.25 20.04 -33.61
CA PHE A 136 -3.51 19.68 -34.29
C PHE A 136 -4.77 20.09 -33.52
N SER A 137 -4.62 20.61 -32.29
CA SER A 137 -5.70 21.08 -31.41
C SER A 137 -6.09 22.52 -31.69
#